data_AF-A0A286IBT6-F1
#
_entry.id   AF-A0A286IBT6-F1
#
_cell.length_a   1.000
_cell.length_b   1.000
_cell.length_c   1.000
_cell.angle_alpha   90.00
_cell.angle_beta   90.00
_cell.angle_gamma   90.00
#
_symmetry.space_group_name_H-M   'P 1'
#
loop_
_entity.id
_entity.type
_entity.pdbx_description
1 polymer ?
#
loop_
_entity_poly.entity_id
_entity_poly.type
_entity_poly.pdbx_seq_one_letter_code
_entity_poly.pdbx_strand_id
1 'polypeptide(L)'
;MTISSMMNSAVSGMQSEQSRLMDAATNIAAPGPGTATETDAEISLANELLTLKQAETGFKANALVFETGAELWDVLMSITRDEPD
;
A
#
# COMPACT_ATOMS: atom_id res chain seq x y z
N MET A 1 -4.00 -2.00 22.10
CA MET A 1 -3.72 -1.47 20.74
C MET A 1 -4.38 -0.12 20.65
N THR A 2 -3.62 0.96 20.54
CA THR A 2 -4.15 2.32 20.44
C THR A 2 -4.23 2.73 18.96
N ILE A 3 -5.06 3.71 18.62
CA ILE A 3 -5.19 4.23 17.24
C ILE A 3 -3.82 4.61 16.67
N SER A 4 -2.94 5.19 17.49
CA SER A 4 -1.57 5.52 17.11
C SER A 4 -0.73 4.29 16.72
N SER A 5 -0.93 3.12 17.34
CA SER A 5 -0.23 1.90 16.93
C SER A 5 -0.74 1.39 15.59
N MET A 6 -2.03 1.53 15.30
CA MET A 6 -2.62 1.16 14.01
C MET A 6 -2.15 2.07 12.88
N MET A 7 -2.08 3.39 13.12
CA MET A 7 -1.52 4.35 12.16
C MET A 7 -0.04 4.08 11.88
N ASN A 8 0.78 3.81 12.91
CA ASN A 8 2.18 3.45 12.71
C ASN A 8 2.33 2.15 11.91
N SER A 9 1.51 1.14 12.20
CA SER A 9 1.48 -0.09 11.40
C SER A 9 1.05 0.17 9.95
N ALA A 10 0.07 1.05 9.73
CA ALA A 10 -0.38 1.42 8.39
C ALA A 10 0.69 2.21 7.61
N VAL A 11 1.42 3.14 8.26
CA VAL A 11 2.58 3.82 7.65
C VAL A 11 3.65 2.80 7.29
N SER A 12 4.01 1.91 8.24
CA SER A 12 5.00 0.86 8.00
C SER A 12 4.59 -0.09 6.87
N GLY A 13 3.29 -0.42 6.79
CA GLY A 13 2.71 -1.21 5.71
C GLY A 13 2.82 -0.50 4.36
N MET A 14 2.45 0.79 4.28
CA MET A 14 2.59 1.58 3.06
C MET A 14 4.04 1.66 2.58
N GLN A 15 4.99 1.85 3.49
CA GLN A 15 6.42 1.88 3.14
C GLN A 15 6.90 0.53 2.59
N SER A 16 6.46 -0.57 3.18
CA SER A 16 6.74 -1.93 2.69
C SER A 16 6.18 -2.12 1.27
N GLU A 17 4.94 -1.72 1.02
CA GLU A 17 4.34 -1.81 -0.32
C GLU A 17 5.00 -0.88 -1.33
N GLN A 18 5.48 0.29 -0.89
CA GLN A 18 6.25 1.20 -1.74
C GLN A 18 7.57 0.57 -2.18
N SER A 19 8.28 -0.12 -1.28
CA SER A 19 9.50 -0.88 -1.64
C SER A 19 9.19 -1.95 -2.68
N ARG A 20 8.15 -2.76 -2.44
CA ARG A 20 7.73 -3.82 -3.37
C ARG A 20 7.38 -3.28 -4.75
N LEU A 21 6.73 -2.12 -4.82
CA LEU A 21 6.39 -1.46 -6.07
C LEU A 21 7.64 -0.94 -6.82
N MET A 22 8.62 -0.41 -6.09
CA MET A 22 9.91 0.00 -6.68
C MET A 22 10.71 -1.19 -7.20
N ASP A 23 10.73 -2.30 -6.48
CA ASP A 23 11.42 -3.52 -6.90
C ASP A 23 10.80 -4.09 -8.18
N ALA A 24 9.47 -4.23 -8.20
CA ALA A 24 8.74 -4.71 -9.38
C ALA A 24 8.96 -3.79 -10.59
N ALA A 25 8.90 -2.47 -10.39
CA ALA A 25 9.17 -1.49 -11.45
C ALA A 25 10.60 -1.61 -12.00
N THR A 26 11.58 -1.84 -11.12
CA THR A 26 12.98 -2.04 -11.50
C THR A 26 13.16 -3.31 -12.32
N ASN A 27 12.53 -4.41 -11.90
CA ASN A 27 12.58 -5.69 -12.61
C ASN A 27 11.91 -5.62 -14.00
N ILE A 28 10.82 -4.84 -14.13
CA ILE A 28 10.16 -4.59 -15.42
C ILE A 28 11.06 -3.75 -16.34
N ALA A 29 11.72 -2.72 -15.81
CA ALA A 29 12.57 -1.82 -16.60
C ALA A 29 13.90 -2.47 -17.03
N ALA A 30 14.38 -3.45 -16.27
CA ALA A 30 15.63 -4.16 -16.52
C ALA A 30 15.39 -5.68 -16.59
N PRO A 31 14.75 -6.19 -17.67
CA PRO A 31 14.66 -7.63 -17.87
C PRO A 31 16.10 -8.19 -17.93
N GLY A 32 16.37 -9.24 -17.16
CA GLY A 32 17.71 -9.78 -16.94
C GLY A 32 18.48 -10.14 -18.23
N PRO A 33 19.79 -10.45 -18.13
CA PRO A 33 20.65 -10.69 -19.29
C PRO A 33 20.06 -11.76 -20.22
N GLY A 34 20.05 -11.46 -21.52
CA GLY A 34 19.21 -12.04 -22.59
C GLY A 34 19.45 -13.50 -22.96
N THR A 35 19.28 -14.42 -22.02
CA THR A 35 19.20 -15.87 -22.28
C THR A 35 17.79 -16.43 -22.04
N ALA A 36 16.84 -15.61 -21.61
CA ALA A 36 15.45 -16.00 -21.42
C ALA A 36 14.73 -16.14 -22.77
N THR A 37 13.85 -17.15 -22.89
CA THR A 37 12.97 -17.24 -24.06
C THR A 37 11.92 -16.12 -24.02
N GLU A 38 11.31 -15.78 -25.16
CA GLU A 38 10.24 -14.77 -25.21
C GLU A 38 9.09 -15.11 -24.24
N THR A 39 8.74 -16.40 -24.14
CA THR A 39 7.73 -16.89 -23.19
C THR A 39 8.15 -16.70 -21.73
N ASP A 40 9.41 -16.94 -21.38
CA ASP A 40 9.91 -16.71 -20.02
C ASP A 40 9.85 -15.22 -19.64
N ALA A 41 10.18 -14.35 -20.59
CA ALA A 41 10.10 -12.90 -20.40
C ALA A 41 8.66 -12.41 -20.22
N GLU A 42 7.71 -12.94 -21.00
CA GLU A 42 6.28 -12.63 -20.87
C GLU A 42 5.71 -13.08 -19.52
N ILE A 43 6.03 -14.30 -19.08
CA ILE A 43 5.61 -14.83 -17.78
C ILE A 43 6.22 -13.98 -16.64
N SER A 44 7.49 -13.60 -16.74
CA SER A 44 8.14 -12.72 -15.77
C SER A 44 7.42 -11.37 -15.68
N LEU A 45 7.15 -10.72 -16.82
CA LEU A 45 6.45 -9.44 -16.85
C LEU A 45 5.04 -9.55 -16.26
N ALA A 46 4.30 -10.61 -16.58
CA ALA A 46 2.96 -10.83 -16.01
C ALA A 46 3.00 -10.97 -14.48
N ASN A 47 4.00 -11.67 -13.95
CA ASN A 47 4.20 -11.80 -12.50
C ASN A 47 4.60 -10.48 -11.83
N GLU A 48 5.43 -9.67 -12.48
CA GLU A 48 5.81 -8.35 -11.95
C GLU A 48 4.64 -7.37 -11.96
N LEU A 49 3.84 -7.36 -13.02
CA LEU A 49 2.61 -6.54 -13.08
C LEU A 49 1.59 -6.99 -12.03
N LEU A 50 1.45 -8.30 -11.80
CA LEU A 50 0.62 -8.82 -10.72
C LEU A 50 1.13 -8.37 -9.35
N THR A 51 2.44 -8.42 -9.13
CA THR A 51 3.09 -7.92 -7.91
C THR A 51 2.80 -6.43 -7.69
N LEU A 52 2.87 -5.63 -8.76
CA LEU A 52 2.57 -4.20 -8.71
C LEU A 52 1.10 -3.94 -8.33
N LYS A 53 0.15 -4.69 -8.89
CA LYS A 53 -1.27 -4.58 -8.53
C LYS A 53 -1.55 -5.02 -7.09
N GLN A 54 -0.88 -6.06 -6.61
CA GLN A 54 -0.99 -6.49 -5.21
C GLN A 54 -0.44 -5.42 -4.27
N ALA A 55 0.72 -4.84 -4.58
CA ALA A 55 1.32 -3.77 -3.79
C ALA A 55 0.44 -2.52 -3.76
N GLU A 56 -0.14 -2.12 -4.91
CA GLU A 56 -1.12 -1.02 -4.97
C GLU A 56 -2.33 -1.29 -4.06
N THR A 57 -2.85 -2.52 -4.07
CA THR A 57 -3.99 -2.92 -3.24
C THR A 57 -3.63 -2.87 -1.76
N GLY A 58 -2.45 -3.36 -1.38
CA GLY A 58 -1.94 -3.27 0.00
C GLY A 58 -1.71 -1.83 0.46
N PHE A 59 -1.18 -0.98 -0.42
CA PHE A 59 -1.03 0.45 -0.14
C PHE A 59 -2.38 1.11 0.12
N LYS A 60 -3.38 0.86 -0.74
CA LYS A 60 -4.75 1.36 -0.58
C LYS A 60 -5.42 0.87 0.71
N ALA A 61 -5.22 -0.40 1.07
CA ALA A 61 -5.73 -0.94 2.32
C ALA A 61 -5.14 -0.21 3.54
N ASN A 62 -3.85 0.07 3.52
CA ASN A 62 -3.21 0.87 4.57
C ASN A 62 -3.67 2.34 4.56
N ALA A 63 -3.89 2.93 3.38
CA ALA A 63 -4.43 4.28 3.24
C ALA A 63 -5.85 4.40 3.85
N LEU A 64 -6.71 3.40 3.63
CA LEU A 64 -8.05 3.35 4.20
C LEU A 64 -8.05 3.39 5.73
N VAL A 65 -7.03 2.83 6.39
CA VAL A 65 -6.88 2.92 7.85
C VAL A 65 -6.71 4.38 8.31
N PHE A 66 -6.06 5.23 7.52
CA PHE A 66 -5.96 6.67 7.81
C PHE A 66 -7.28 7.39 7.60
N GLU A 67 -8.02 7.05 6.54
CA GLU A 67 -9.33 7.61 6.27
C GLU A 67 -10.31 7.27 7.40
N THR A 68 -10.40 5.99 7.78
CA THR A 68 -11.21 5.56 8.94
C THR A 68 -10.74 6.24 10.24
N GLY A 69 -9.43 6.43 10.42
CA GLY A 69 -8.90 7.18 11.56
C GLY A 69 -9.34 8.64 11.58
N ALA A 70 -9.40 9.29 10.42
CA ALA A 70 -9.88 10.65 10.26
C ALA A 70 -11.40 10.77 10.45
N GLU A 71 -12.17 9.82 9.93
CA GLU A 71 -13.62 9.73 10.17
C GLU A 71 -13.93 9.55 11.67
N LEU A 72 -13.19 8.68 12.36
CA LEU A 72 -13.32 8.51 13.81
C LEU A 72 -12.97 9.79 14.57
N TRP A 73 -11.94 10.52 14.12
CA TRP A 73 -11.61 11.83 14.69
C TRP A 73 -12.75 12.84 14.53
N ASP A 74 -13.39 12.86 13.38
CA ASP A 74 -14.54 13.75 13.12
C ASP A 74 -15.72 13.41 14.04
N VAL A 75 -16.04 12.11 14.20
CA VAL A 75 -17.06 11.64 15.15
C VAL A 75 -16.73 12.09 16.58
N LEU A 76 -15.48 11.94 17.05
CA LEU A 76 -15.07 12.38 18.39
C LEU A 76 -15.20 13.90 18.57
N MET A 77 -14.87 14.68 17.54
CA MET A 77 -15.02 16.13 17.58
C MET A 77 -16.49 16.55 17.62
N SER A 78 -17.36 15.84 16.90
CA SER A 78 -18.81 16.10 16.96
C SER A 78 -19.39 15.87 18.36
N ILE A 79 -18.99 14.79 19.05
CA ILE A 79 -19.43 14.50 20.42
C ILE A 79 -18.91 15.54 21.40
N THR A 80 -17.64 15.94 21.27
CA THR A 80 -17.03 16.94 22.16
C THR A 80 -17.63 18.34 21.96
N ARG A 81 -18.21 18.63 20.78
CA ARG A 81 -18.89 19.90 20.50
C ARG A 81 -20.36 19.93 20.91
N ASP A 82 -20.96 18.78 21.24
CA ASP A 82 -22.38 18.65 21.57
C ASP A 82 -22.65 18.80 23.09
N GLU A 83 -21.67 19.25 23.88
CA GLU A 83 -21.91 19.68 25.26
C GLU A 83 -22.64 21.05 25.25
N PRO A 84 -23.87 21.15 25.78
CA PRO A 84 -24.53 22.43 25.96
C PRO A 84 -23.87 23.21 27.11
N ASP A 85 -23.67 24.52 26.91
CA ASP A 85 -23.25 25.49 27.95
C ASP A 85 -24.06 25.34 29.25
#